data_AF-A0A1H3N1J9-F1
#
_entry.id   AF-A0A1H3N1J9-F1
#
_cell.length_a   1.000
_cell.length_b   1.000
_cell.length_c   1.000
_cell.angle_alpha   90.00
_cell.angle_beta   90.00
_cell.angle_gamma   90.00
#
_symmetry.space_group_name_H-M   'P 1'
#
loop_
_entity.id
_entity.type
_entity.pdbx_description
1 polymer ?
#
loop_
_entity_poly.entity_id
_entity_poly.type
_entity_poly.pdbx_seq_one_letter_code
_entity_poly.pdbx_strand_id
1 'polypeptide(L)'
;MMNEIACVVGIDVAKRKFDIALFINNKIRTKVFDNTPTGYKAFTDWLRERDAIPEQTHLCMEATGPYSETLATNLVAEGWRVSVVNPARIKGFAQGELARNKTDRADATLLARFCAAMHPGFWTPSPLRGVNYAAGSIACKHSRKCISRKVTAWKRIWQVDKHA
;
A
#
# COMPACT_ATOMS: atom_id res chain seq x y z
N MET A 1 -10.98 21.10 1.63
CA MET A 1 -10.02 21.06 0.51
C MET A 1 -9.77 19.60 0.20
N MET A 2 -10.17 19.15 -1.00
CA MET A 2 -9.99 17.76 -1.42
C MET A 2 -8.50 17.54 -1.69
N ASN A 3 -7.84 16.73 -0.87
CA ASN A 3 -6.46 16.33 -1.08
C ASN A 3 -6.38 15.55 -2.41
N GLU A 4 -5.85 16.21 -3.43
CA GLU A 4 -5.58 15.62 -4.75
C GLU A 4 -4.52 14.51 -4.63
N ILE A 5 -4.70 13.43 -5.40
CA ILE A 5 -3.71 12.36 -5.50
C ILE A 5 -2.60 12.83 -6.44
N ALA A 6 -1.40 13.02 -5.89
CA ALA A 6 -0.23 13.47 -6.64
C ALA A 6 0.56 12.31 -7.27
N CYS A 7 0.49 11.12 -6.68
CA CYS A 7 1.13 9.94 -7.23
C CYS A 7 0.36 8.65 -6.91
N VAL A 8 0.61 7.64 -7.73
CA VAL A 8 -0.09 6.35 -7.65
C VAL A 8 0.95 5.24 -7.56
N VAL A 9 0.69 4.23 -6.74
CA VAL A 9 1.58 3.09 -6.53
C VAL A 9 0.81 1.80 -6.78
N GLY A 10 1.27 0.98 -7.72
CA GLY A 10 0.82 -0.40 -7.87
C GLY A 10 1.70 -1.34 -7.05
N ILE A 11 1.08 -2.28 -6.34
CA ILE A 11 1.75 -3.23 -5.45
C ILE A 11 1.24 -4.63 -5.74
N ASP A 12 2.11 -5.46 -6.30
CA ASP A 12 1.87 -6.90 -6.42
C ASP A 12 2.55 -7.63 -5.25
N VAL A 13 1.77 -8.38 -4.47
CA VAL A 13 2.22 -8.96 -3.20
C VAL A 13 2.34 -10.48 -3.35
N ALA A 14 3.57 -10.98 -3.19
CA ALA A 14 3.85 -12.40 -3.06
C ALA A 14 4.25 -12.76 -1.61
N LYS A 15 4.36 -14.05 -1.32
CA LYS A 15 4.68 -14.55 0.03
C LYS A 15 5.98 -13.95 0.60
N ARG A 16 7.05 -13.92 -0.19
CA ARG A 16 8.40 -13.53 0.27
C ARG A 16 8.82 -12.11 -0.13
N LYS A 17 8.16 -11.53 -1.12
CA LYS A 17 8.51 -10.24 -1.72
C LYS A 17 7.26 -9.54 -2.24
N PHE A 18 7.38 -8.25 -2.50
CA PHE A 18 6.37 -7.50 -3.22
C PHE A 18 7.04 -6.59 -4.26
N ASP A 19 6.40 -6.52 -5.43
CA ASP A 19 6.84 -5.77 -6.58
C ASP A 19 6.05 -4.44 -6.63
N ILE A 20 6.77 -3.32 -6.73
CA ILE A 20 6.22 -1.98 -6.67
C ILE A 20 6.39 -1.30 -8.02
N ALA A 21 5.36 -0.58 -8.46
CA ALA A 21 5.43 0.40 -9.53
C ALA A 21 4.89 1.76 -9.05
N LEU A 22 5.77 2.73 -8.86
CA LEU A 22 5.41 4.12 -8.56
C LEU A 22 5.22 4.89 -9.86
N PHE A 23 4.03 5.45 -10.04
CA PHE A 23 3.69 6.39 -11.09
C PHE A 23 3.67 7.81 -10.52
N ILE A 24 4.67 8.60 -10.88
CA ILE A 24 4.86 9.97 -10.43
C ILE A 24 5.41 10.83 -11.58
N ASN A 25 4.89 12.04 -11.77
CA ASN A 25 5.34 12.97 -12.83
C ASN A 25 5.40 12.32 -14.22
N ASN A 26 4.37 11.53 -14.57
CA ASN A 26 4.26 10.79 -15.82
C ASN A 26 5.41 9.78 -16.09
N LYS A 27 6.13 9.36 -15.03
CA LYS A 27 7.20 8.37 -15.09
C LYS A 27 6.89 7.20 -14.17
N ILE A 28 7.22 5.99 -14.64
CA ILE A 28 7.06 4.77 -13.86
C ILE A 28 8.43 4.36 -13.32
N ARG A 29 8.50 4.13 -12.01
CA ARG A 29 9.68 3.61 -11.32
C ARG A 29 9.30 2.31 -10.63
N THR A 30 10.06 1.25 -10.88
CA THR A 30 9.78 -0.06 -10.31
C THR A 30 10.85 -0.48 -9.32
N LYS A 31 10.47 -1.14 -8.25
CA LYS A 31 11.41 -1.73 -7.27
C LYS A 31 10.78 -2.94 -6.60
N VAL A 32 11.63 -3.85 -6.14
CA VAL A 32 11.21 -5.05 -5.41
C VAL A 32 11.70 -4.93 -3.98
N PHE A 33 10.88 -5.35 -3.03
CA PHE A 33 11.22 -5.41 -1.62
C PHE A 33 10.83 -6.75 -1.03
N ASP A 34 11.55 -7.17 0.00
CA ASP A 34 11.18 -8.37 0.75
C ASP A 34 9.92 -8.12 1.59
N ASN A 35 9.05 -9.11 1.66
CA ASN A 35 7.90 -9.11 2.56
C ASN A 35 8.36 -9.43 3.99
N THR A 36 9.12 -8.51 4.56
CA THR A 36 9.69 -8.56 5.90
C THR A 36 9.60 -7.16 6.53
N PRO A 37 9.72 -7.02 7.86
CA PRO A 37 9.70 -5.70 8.50
C PRO A 37 10.78 -4.75 7.96
N THR A 38 11.96 -5.26 7.63
CA THR A 38 13.06 -4.48 7.04
C THR A 38 12.75 -4.05 5.61
N GLY A 39 12.19 -4.95 4.79
CA GLY A 39 11.78 -4.64 3.43
C GLY A 39 10.63 -3.63 3.38
N TYR A 40 9.67 -3.73 4.30
CA TYR A 40 8.59 -2.74 4.45
C TYR A 40 9.12 -1.36 4.84
N LYS A 41 10.06 -1.28 5.80
CA LYS A 41 10.69 0.00 6.16
C LYS A 41 11.39 0.60 4.94
N ALA A 42 12.21 -0.20 4.24
CA ALA A 42 12.90 0.22 3.02
C ALA A 42 11.94 0.70 1.93
N PHE A 43 10.76 0.08 1.82
CA PHE A 43 9.70 0.50 0.91
C PHE A 43 9.15 1.89 1.26
N THR A 44 8.74 2.11 2.51
CA THR A 44 8.19 3.42 2.92
C THR A 44 9.24 4.53 2.83
N ASP A 45 10.49 4.24 3.16
CA ASP A 45 11.60 5.20 3.00
C ASP A 45 11.83 5.53 1.52
N TRP A 46 11.81 4.52 0.64
CA TRP A 46 11.96 4.70 -0.80
C TRP A 46 10.84 5.56 -1.42
N LEU A 47 9.62 5.49 -0.89
CA LEU A 47 8.52 6.38 -1.27
C LEU A 47 8.78 7.83 -0.82
N ARG A 48 9.17 8.02 0.45
CA ARG A 48 9.46 9.34 1.02
C ARG A 48 10.62 10.05 0.32
N GLU A 49 11.67 9.31 -0.05
CA GLU A 49 12.80 9.80 -0.86
C GLU A 49 12.39 10.33 -2.24
N ARG A 50 11.17 10.03 -2.70
CA ARG A 50 10.61 10.43 -3.99
C ARG A 50 9.43 11.38 -3.84
N ASP A 51 9.37 12.07 -2.70
CA ASP A 51 8.34 13.07 -2.36
C ASP A 51 6.91 12.50 -2.36
N ALA A 52 6.74 11.18 -2.20
CA ALA A 52 5.44 10.58 -2.04
C ALA A 52 4.91 10.85 -0.62
N ILE A 53 3.85 11.64 -0.53
CA ILE A 53 3.21 12.05 0.73
C ILE A 53 2.03 11.10 1.02
N PRO A 54 1.89 10.53 2.24
CA PRO A 54 0.87 9.53 2.54
C PRO A 54 -0.56 9.92 2.15
N GLU A 55 -0.95 11.16 2.42
CA GLU A 55 -2.29 11.67 2.18
C GLU A 55 -2.55 12.04 0.70
N GLN A 56 -1.52 12.00 -0.15
CA GLN A 56 -1.57 12.33 -1.58
C GLN A 56 -1.07 11.18 -2.46
N THR A 57 -0.78 10.03 -1.87
CA THR A 57 -0.28 8.86 -2.59
C THR A 57 -1.34 7.76 -2.54
N HIS A 58 -1.78 7.29 -3.69
CA HIS A 58 -2.77 6.22 -3.78
C HIS A 58 -2.11 4.87 -4.07
N LEU A 59 -2.08 3.99 -3.07
CA LEU A 59 -1.52 2.66 -3.16
C LEU A 59 -2.62 1.68 -3.55
N CYS A 60 -2.42 0.94 -4.62
CA CYS A 60 -3.36 -0.06 -5.12
C CYS A 60 -2.69 -1.42 -5.11
N MET A 61 -3.36 -2.39 -4.49
CA MET A 61 -2.92 -3.77 -4.43
C MET A 61 -4.05 -4.72 -4.79
N GLU A 62 -3.68 -5.89 -5.31
CA GLU A 62 -4.62 -6.96 -5.56
C GLU A 62 -4.96 -7.72 -4.27
N ALA A 63 -6.21 -8.18 -4.14
CA ALA A 63 -6.66 -9.01 -3.04
C ALA A 63 -6.20 -10.47 -3.21
N THR A 64 -4.90 -10.74 -3.06
CA THR A 64 -4.31 -12.08 -3.29
C THR A 64 -4.20 -12.94 -2.03
N GLY A 65 -4.50 -12.41 -0.84
CA GLY A 65 -4.63 -13.22 0.39
C GLY A 65 -4.20 -12.49 1.68
N PRO A 66 -3.81 -13.22 2.74
CA PRO A 66 -3.48 -12.63 4.04
C PRO A 66 -2.25 -11.71 4.00
N TYR A 67 -1.32 -11.95 3.06
CA TYR A 67 -0.13 -11.11 2.89
C TYR A 67 -0.48 -9.69 2.40
N SER A 68 -1.39 -9.55 1.44
CA SER A 68 -1.86 -8.24 0.97
C SER A 68 -2.62 -7.49 2.06
N GLU A 69 -3.44 -8.19 2.85
CA GLU A 69 -4.22 -7.57 3.93
C GLU A 69 -3.33 -7.05 5.08
N THR A 70 -2.30 -7.81 5.45
CA THR A 70 -1.33 -7.39 6.47
C THR A 70 -0.59 -6.13 6.02
N LEU A 71 -0.14 -6.10 4.76
CA LEU A 71 0.53 -4.93 4.18
C LEU A 71 -0.41 -3.71 4.11
N ALA A 72 -1.65 -3.90 3.61
CA ALA A 72 -2.66 -2.85 3.54
C ALA A 72 -2.95 -2.23 4.90
N THR A 73 -3.15 -3.06 5.91
CA THR A 73 -3.47 -2.62 7.28
C THR A 73 -2.37 -1.73 7.86
N ASN A 74 -1.10 -2.11 7.66
CA ASN A 74 0.04 -1.33 8.15
C ASN A 74 0.14 0.02 7.42
N LEU A 75 -0.07 0.04 6.11
CA LEU A 75 -0.04 1.26 5.31
C LEU A 75 -1.16 2.23 5.72
N VAL A 76 -2.38 1.73 5.90
CA VAL A 76 -3.50 2.55 6.40
C VAL A 76 -3.20 3.11 7.80
N ALA A 77 -2.61 2.30 8.69
CA ALA A 77 -2.22 2.76 10.03
C ALA A 77 -1.16 3.88 10.01
N GLU A 78 -0.34 3.94 8.96
CA GLU A 78 0.63 5.01 8.71
C GLU A 78 0.05 6.24 8.00
N GLY A 79 -1.23 6.22 7.62
CA GLY A 79 -1.91 7.33 6.95
C GLY A 79 -1.87 7.29 5.43
N TRP A 80 -1.34 6.23 4.83
CA TRP A 80 -1.37 6.04 3.38
C TRP A 80 -2.79 5.75 2.89
N ARG A 81 -3.12 6.23 1.68
CA ARG A 81 -4.38 5.90 1.02
C ARG A 81 -4.24 4.60 0.25
N VAL A 82 -4.90 3.55 0.71
CA VAL A 82 -4.77 2.20 0.15
C VAL A 82 -6.09 1.76 -0.48
N SER A 83 -6.03 1.07 -1.62
CA SER A 83 -7.13 0.33 -2.20
C SER A 83 -6.72 -1.12 -2.41
N VAL A 84 -7.57 -2.02 -1.93
CA VAL A 84 -7.46 -3.47 -2.16
C VAL A 84 -8.51 -3.84 -3.20
N VAL A 85 -8.08 -4.33 -4.35
CA VAL A 85 -8.92 -4.51 -5.53
C VAL A 85 -9.10 -5.99 -5.85
N ASN A 86 -10.32 -6.36 -6.26
CA ASN A 86 -10.63 -7.71 -6.70
C ASN A 86 -9.80 -8.09 -7.95
N PRO A 87 -9.09 -9.24 -7.92
CA PRO A 87 -8.38 -9.84 -9.05
C PRO A 87 -9.12 -9.78 -10.39
N ALA A 88 -10.43 -10.06 -10.38
CA ALA A 88 -11.26 -10.09 -11.58
C ALA A 88 -11.32 -8.72 -12.29
N ARG A 89 -11.31 -7.63 -11.52
CA ARG A 89 -11.29 -6.26 -12.09
C ARG A 89 -9.96 -5.96 -12.75
N ILE A 90 -8.85 -6.38 -12.13
CA ILE A 90 -7.51 -6.19 -12.68
C ILE A 90 -7.35 -7.00 -13.97
N LYS A 91 -7.83 -8.25 -13.97
CA LYS A 91 -7.82 -9.12 -15.15
C LYS A 91 -8.63 -8.53 -16.32
N GLY A 92 -9.82 -8.00 -16.06
CA GLY A 92 -10.62 -7.33 -17.09
C GLY A 92 -9.93 -6.10 -17.68
N PHE A 93 -9.26 -5.32 -16.84
CA PHE A 93 -8.47 -4.17 -17.29
C PHE A 93 -7.25 -4.60 -18.13
N ALA A 94 -6.53 -5.64 -17.71
CA ALA A 94 -5.39 -6.19 -18.43
C ALA A 94 -5.74 -6.62 -19.86
N GLN A 95 -6.92 -7.22 -20.03
CA GLN A 95 -7.43 -7.65 -21.34
C GLN A 95 -7.68 -6.45 -22.27
N GLY A 96 -8.22 -5.35 -21.74
CA GLY A 96 -8.42 -4.11 -22.50
C GLY A 96 -7.11 -3.44 -22.93
N GLU A 97 -6.07 -3.53 -22.11
CA GLU A 97 -4.74 -2.95 -22.38
C GLU A 97 -3.86 -3.81 -23.32
N LEU A 98 -4.35 -4.98 -23.77
CA LEU A 98 -3.57 -5.93 -24.58
C LEU A 98 -2.21 -6.28 -23.96
N ALA A 99 -2.14 -6.36 -22.62
CA ALA A 99 -0.91 -6.72 -21.92
C ALA A 99 -0.52 -8.18 -22.23
N ARG A 100 0.47 -8.38 -23.11
CA ARG A 100 0.89 -9.72 -23.60
C ARG A 100 1.96 -10.39 -22.75
N ASN A 101 2.76 -9.61 -22.01
CA ASN A 101 3.90 -10.12 -21.25
C ASN A 101 3.56 -10.14 -19.76
N LYS A 102 3.45 -11.35 -19.21
CA LYS A 102 3.27 -11.58 -17.77
C LYS A 102 4.64 -11.57 -17.08
N THR A 103 4.92 -10.49 -16.37
CA THR A 103 6.11 -10.36 -15.52
C THR A 103 5.69 -9.65 -14.25
N ASP A 104 6.30 -9.98 -13.11
CA ASP A 104 5.97 -9.35 -11.82
C ASP A 104 6.03 -7.81 -11.90
N ARG A 105 6.99 -7.27 -12.68
CA ARG A 105 7.11 -5.83 -12.95
C ARG A 105 5.92 -5.28 -13.76
N ALA A 106 5.49 -6.01 -14.79
CA ALA A 106 4.36 -5.61 -15.63
C ALA A 106 3.06 -5.67 -14.83
N ASP A 107 2.90 -6.64 -13.93
CA ASP A 107 1.72 -6.80 -13.08
C ASP A 107 1.62 -5.63 -12.07
N ALA A 108 2.71 -5.27 -11.40
CA ALA A 108 2.76 -4.08 -10.54
C ALA A 108 2.48 -2.78 -11.34
N THR A 109 3.02 -2.68 -12.56
CA THR A 109 2.78 -1.53 -13.44
C THR A 109 1.32 -1.43 -13.88
N LEU A 110 0.70 -2.57 -14.20
CA LEU A 110 -0.71 -2.67 -14.55
C LEU A 110 -1.59 -2.19 -13.38
N LEU A 111 -1.27 -2.58 -12.14
CA LEU A 111 -1.97 -2.11 -10.95
C LEU A 111 -1.89 -0.59 -10.78
N ALA A 112 -0.71 0.01 -11.02
CA ALA A 112 -0.53 1.45 -10.95
C ALA A 112 -1.39 2.16 -12.01
N ARG A 113 -1.41 1.65 -13.25
CA ARG A 113 -2.22 2.20 -14.35
C ARG A 113 -3.71 2.02 -14.10
N PHE A 114 -4.13 0.86 -13.60
CA PHE A 114 -5.51 0.61 -13.19
C PHE A 114 -5.96 1.62 -12.15
N CYS A 115 -5.15 1.85 -11.13
CA CYS A 115 -5.47 2.79 -10.06
C CYS A 115 -5.60 4.22 -10.58
N ALA A 116 -4.67 4.67 -11.43
CA ALA A 116 -4.72 5.99 -12.07
C ALA A 116 -5.91 6.16 -13.03
N ALA A 117 -6.39 5.09 -13.68
CA ALA A 117 -7.53 5.15 -14.59
C ALA A 117 -8.87 5.06 -13.84
N MET A 118 -8.99 4.12 -12.91
CA MET A 118 -10.27 3.71 -12.31
C MET A 118 -10.54 4.36 -10.95
N HIS A 119 -9.55 4.98 -10.32
CA HIS A 119 -9.66 5.65 -9.01
C HIS A 119 -10.46 4.82 -7.98
N PRO A 120 -10.03 3.58 -7.66
CA PRO A 120 -10.77 2.71 -6.77
C PRO A 120 -10.94 3.35 -5.38
N GLY A 121 -12.08 3.08 -4.72
CA GLY A 121 -12.33 3.56 -3.36
C GLY A 121 -11.28 3.07 -2.36
N PHE A 122 -11.01 3.88 -1.34
CA PHE A 122 -10.05 3.52 -0.30
C PHE A 122 -10.58 2.36 0.55
N TRP A 123 -9.73 1.38 0.77
CA TRP A 123 -9.98 0.22 1.59
C TRP A 123 -9.75 0.57 3.06
N THR A 124 -10.67 0.11 3.90
CA THR A 124 -10.55 0.18 5.36
C THR A 124 -10.44 -1.24 5.90
N PRO A 125 -9.50 -1.51 6.83
CA PRO A 125 -9.43 -2.81 7.47
C PRO A 125 -10.75 -3.11 8.17
N SER A 126 -11.22 -4.36 8.04
CA SER A 126 -12.30 -4.83 8.89
C SER A 126 -11.84 -4.72 10.35
N PRO A 127 -12.69 -4.29 11.29
CA PRO A 127 -12.33 -4.31 12.70
C PRO A 127 -11.92 -5.74 13.06
N LEU A 128 -10.64 -5.95 13.39
CA LEU A 128 -10.21 -7.26 13.87
C LEU A 128 -11.03 -7.57 15.12
N ARG A 129 -11.58 -8.79 15.18
CA ARG A 129 -12.29 -9.30 16.36
C ARG A 129 -11.31 -9.28 17.55
N GLY A 130 -11.39 -8.24 18.39
CA GLY A 130 -10.51 -8.05 19.55
C GLY A 130 -9.32 -7.08 19.38
N VAL A 131 -9.19 -6.36 18.25
CA VAL A 131 -8.20 -5.27 18.13
C VAL A 131 -8.92 -3.99 17.77
N ASN A 132 -9.02 -3.07 18.74
CA ASN A 132 -9.48 -1.72 18.50
C ASN A 132 -8.42 -0.98 17.67
N TYR A 133 -8.53 -1.04 16.34
CA TYR A 133 -8.02 0.05 15.53
C TYR A 133 -8.89 1.24 15.91
N ALA A 134 -8.32 2.19 16.65
CA ALA A 134 -8.97 3.47 16.87
C ALA A 134 -9.27 4.04 15.49
N ALA A 135 -10.54 3.91 15.08
CA ALA A 135 -11.07 4.58 13.91
C ALA A 135 -10.61 6.03 14.04
N GLY A 136 -9.86 6.50 13.05
CA GLY A 136 -9.23 7.80 13.05
C GLY A 136 -10.24 8.88 13.42
N SER A 137 -10.25 9.25 14.70
CA SER A 137 -10.84 10.49 15.14
C SER A 137 -9.87 11.55 14.69
N ILE A 138 -10.23 12.23 13.61
CA ILE A 138 -9.70 13.54 13.25
C ILE A 138 -10.03 14.45 14.44
N ALA A 139 -9.14 14.48 15.41
CA ALA A 139 -9.13 15.44 16.50
C ALA A 139 -7.80 16.18 16.41
N CYS A 140 -7.81 17.20 15.56
CA CYS A 140 -6.85 18.29 15.58
C CYS A 140 -6.67 18.77 17.02
N LYS A 141 -5.47 18.59 17.60
CA LYS A 141 -4.98 19.49 18.64
C LYS A 141 -3.54 19.86 18.33
N HIS A 142 -3.40 21.07 17.79
CA HIS A 142 -2.20 21.89 17.85
C HIS A 142 -1.47 21.69 19.18
N SER A 143 -0.39 20.90 19.17
CA SER A 143 0.58 20.86 20.26
C SER A 143 1.82 20.13 19.77
N ARG A 144 2.95 20.83 19.73
CA ARG A 144 4.28 20.41 19.20
C ARG A 144 4.96 19.26 19.97
N LYS A 145 4.21 18.37 20.64
CA LYS A 145 4.78 17.44 21.64
C LYS A 145 4.46 15.95 21.49
N CYS A 146 4.11 15.48 20.29
CA CYS A 146 3.85 14.06 20.02
C CYS A 146 4.67 13.50 18.84
N ILE A 147 6.00 13.65 18.90
CA ILE A 147 6.93 12.99 17.95
C ILE A 147 7.62 11.75 18.57
N SER A 148 7.48 11.46 19.86
CA SER A 148 8.29 10.43 20.54
C SER A 148 7.62 9.09 20.90
N ARG A 149 6.43 8.74 20.37
CA ARG A 149 5.74 7.48 20.74
C ARG A 149 5.24 6.61 19.56
N LYS A 150 5.90 6.61 18.40
CA LYS A 150 5.50 5.78 17.24
C LYS A 150 6.41 4.57 16.92
N VAL A 151 7.32 4.17 17.83
CA VAL A 151 8.27 3.07 17.57
C VAL A 151 7.82 1.69 18.11
N THR A 152 6.80 1.63 18.99
CA THR A 152 6.52 0.38 19.73
C THR A 152 5.41 -0.53 19.18
N ALA A 153 4.65 -0.13 18.15
CA ALA A 153 3.60 -0.99 17.58
C ALA A 153 4.13 -2.07 16.60
N TRP A 154 5.38 -1.93 16.16
CA TRP A 154 5.97 -2.74 15.09
C TRP A 154 6.34 -4.17 15.48
N LYS A 155 6.65 -4.42 16.75
CA LYS A 155 7.16 -5.74 17.18
C LYS A 155 6.07 -6.82 17.33
N ARG A 156 4.80 -6.45 17.50
CA ARG A 156 3.75 -7.41 17.89
C ARG A 156 3.15 -8.21 16.74
N ILE A 157 3.08 -7.65 15.53
CA ILE A 157 2.29 -8.25 14.44
C ILE A 157 3.09 -9.32 13.65
N TRP A 158 4.42 -9.22 13.61
CA TRP A 158 5.29 -10.20 12.96
C TRP A 158 5.81 -11.32 13.88
N GLN A 159 5.41 -11.31 15.16
CA GLN A 159 5.85 -12.33 16.13
C GLN A 159 5.04 -13.64 16.05
N VAL A 160 4.04 -13.75 15.18
CA VAL A 160 3.15 -14.92 15.13
C VAL A 160 3.67 -16.04 14.22
N ASP A 161 4.57 -15.79 13.27
CA ASP A 161 5.02 -16.79 12.28
C ASP A 161 6.48 -17.26 12.48
N LYS A 162 6.93 -17.48 13.72
CA LYS A 162 8.24 -18.14 13.99
C LYS A 162 8.15 -19.61 14.41
N HIS A 163 6.95 -20.19 14.47
CA HIS A 163 6.76 -21.60 14.81
C HIS A 163 5.67 -22.24 13.93
N ALA A 164 6.05 -22.64 12.71
CA ALA A 164 5.42 -23.70 11.93
C ALA A 164 6.40 -24.20 10.86
#